data_AF-A0A9E5NEU4-F1
#
_entry.id   AF-A0A9E5NEU4-F1
#
_cell.length_a   1.000
_cell.length_b   1.000
_cell.length_c   1.000
_cell.angle_alpha   90.00
_cell.angle_beta   90.00
_cell.angle_gamma   90.00
#
_symmetry.space_group_name_H-M   'P 1'
#
loop_
_entity.id
_entity.type
_entity.pdbx_description
1 polymer ?
#
loop_
_entity_poly.entity_id
_entity_poly.type
_entity_poly.pdbx_seq_one_letter_code
_entity_poly.pdbx_strand_id
1 'polypeptide(L)'
;MSHTVFMVSHTHWDREWYLPFEEFRTRLVELIDELLDILSSDEQYRHFTLDGQTIVLEDYLAVRPERRVDLERYIRNGRILVGPWYVLPDEFLVSPEALIRNLMVGHRLAREFGPVMEVGYTPDPFGHIGQLPQILQGFGIKSAVLERGLADEGTELRWQASDGTEVLLVYLRDGYDNAARLSVRDPDEFKKQVNYLRDSLAPHGLTECVLLMNGTDHMEPQPELPRAVGQY
;
A
#
# COMPACT_ATOMS: atom_id res chain seq x y z
N MET A 1 -20.91 1.91 -19.44
CA MET A 1 -20.19 0.70 -18.98
C MET A 1 -20.16 0.75 -17.46
N SER A 2 -20.34 -0.38 -16.78
CA SER A 2 -20.29 -0.43 -15.30
C SER A 2 -18.84 -0.53 -14.86
N HIS A 3 -18.37 0.40 -14.03
CA HIS A 3 -17.02 0.31 -13.45
C HIS A 3 -17.04 -0.50 -12.15
N THR A 4 -15.98 -1.25 -11.90
CA THR A 4 -15.72 -1.92 -10.61
C THR A 4 -14.75 -1.06 -9.80
N VAL A 5 -15.17 -0.63 -8.62
CA VAL A 5 -14.33 0.17 -7.71
C VAL A 5 -13.61 -0.76 -6.74
N PHE A 6 -12.28 -0.74 -6.75
CA PHE A 6 -11.43 -1.42 -5.78
C PHE A 6 -10.96 -0.40 -4.76
N MET A 7 -11.37 -0.59 -3.51
CA MET A 7 -10.93 0.25 -2.40
C MET A 7 -9.89 -0.49 -1.58
N VAL A 8 -8.71 0.10 -1.44
CA VAL A 8 -7.58 -0.47 -0.70
C VAL A 8 -7.35 0.35 0.56
N SER A 9 -7.64 -0.24 1.71
CA SER A 9 -7.25 0.35 2.99
C SER A 9 -5.75 0.19 3.19
N HIS A 10 -5.09 1.29 3.53
CA HIS A 10 -3.65 1.32 3.75
C HIS A 10 -3.29 2.46 4.71
N THR A 11 -2.02 2.50 5.09
CA THR A 11 -1.39 3.67 5.67
C THR A 11 -0.08 3.89 4.93
N HIS A 12 0.30 5.15 4.68
CA HIS A 12 1.67 5.46 4.29
C HIS A 12 2.46 5.79 5.55
N TRP A 13 3.52 5.04 5.85
CA TRP A 13 4.18 5.09 7.15
C TRP A 13 5.65 5.48 7.01
N ASP A 14 5.90 6.79 6.90
CA ASP A 14 7.25 7.31 7.10
C ASP A 14 7.73 6.93 8.49
N ARG A 15 8.79 6.14 8.54
CA ARG A 15 9.35 5.61 9.79
C ARG A 15 9.88 6.73 10.69
N GLU A 16 10.39 7.79 10.09
CA GLU A 16 10.83 9.02 10.75
C GLU A 16 10.79 10.18 9.74
N TRP A 17 10.28 11.34 10.18
CA TRP A 17 10.11 12.52 9.31
C TRP A 17 10.08 13.82 10.12
N TYR A 18 8.91 14.45 10.28
CA TYR A 18 8.76 15.71 11.04
C TYR A 18 8.70 15.50 12.56
N LEU A 19 8.59 14.26 13.03
CA LEU A 19 8.74 13.86 14.44
C LEU A 19 9.89 12.85 14.59
N PRO A 20 10.49 12.75 15.79
CA PRO A 20 11.46 11.71 16.09
C PRO A 20 10.89 10.30 15.87
N PHE A 21 11.76 9.36 15.48
CA PHE A 21 11.41 7.94 15.30
C PHE A 21 10.56 7.36 16.42
N GLU A 22 10.86 7.67 17.68
CA GLU A 22 10.14 7.12 18.84
C GLU A 22 8.70 7.60 18.97
N GLU A 23 8.39 8.81 18.51
CA GLU A 23 7.01 9.30 18.45
C GLU A 23 6.22 8.55 17.39
N PHE A 24 6.80 8.36 16.19
CA PHE A 24 6.18 7.54 15.16
C PHE A 24 6.08 6.07 15.58
N ARG A 25 7.08 5.48 16.23
CA ARG A 25 6.98 4.10 16.73
C ARG A 25 5.84 3.93 17.72
N THR A 26 5.59 4.91 18.59
CA THR A 26 4.46 4.86 19.53
C THR A 26 3.12 4.83 18.78
N ARG A 27 2.94 5.70 17.78
CA ARG A 27 1.74 5.72 16.94
C ARG A 27 1.59 4.45 16.09
N LEU A 28 2.70 3.89 15.59
CA LEU A 28 2.68 2.63 14.85
C LEU A 28 2.14 1.49 15.71
N VAL A 29 2.50 1.47 16.99
CA VAL A 29 1.98 0.48 17.95
C VAL A 29 0.49 0.65 18.16
N GLU A 30 0.01 1.88 18.31
CA GLU A 30 -1.42 2.17 18.44
C GLU A 30 -2.19 1.75 17.17
N LEU A 31 -1.66 2.09 15.98
CA LEU A 31 -2.24 1.73 14.69
C LEU A 31 -2.38 0.22 14.50
N ILE A 32 -1.32 -0.53 14.77
CA ILE A 32 -1.34 -1.98 14.60
C ILE A 32 -2.22 -2.63 15.67
N ASP A 33 -2.22 -2.13 16.92
CA ASP A 33 -3.13 -2.61 17.96
C ASP A 33 -4.60 -2.42 17.53
N GLU A 34 -4.97 -1.23 17.02
CA GLU A 34 -6.30 -0.95 16.49
C GLU A 34 -6.64 -1.82 15.27
N LEU A 35 -5.73 -1.97 14.32
CA LEU A 35 -5.92 -2.83 13.14
C LEU A 35 -6.21 -4.28 13.57
N LEU A 36 -5.44 -4.83 14.51
CA LEU A 36 -5.64 -6.20 14.99
C LEU A 36 -7.00 -6.37 15.68
N ASP A 37 -7.43 -5.37 16.44
CA ASP A 37 -8.72 -5.37 17.11
C ASP A 37 -9.88 -5.28 16.10
N ILE A 38 -9.77 -4.44 15.06
CA ILE A 38 -10.72 -4.36 13.94
C ILE A 38 -10.82 -5.71 13.23
N LEU A 39 -9.68 -6.29 12.82
CA LEU A 39 -9.66 -7.57 12.11
C LEU A 39 -10.24 -8.71 12.94
N SER A 40 -10.13 -8.64 14.27
CA SER A 40 -10.70 -9.64 15.19
C SER A 40 -12.20 -9.49 15.41
N SER A 41 -12.73 -8.27 15.31
CA SER A 41 -14.12 -7.94 15.65
C SER A 41 -15.03 -7.82 14.44
N ASP A 42 -14.48 -7.54 13.25
CA ASP A 42 -15.24 -7.43 12.00
C ASP A 42 -14.59 -8.27 10.87
N GLU A 43 -15.27 -9.34 10.46
CA GLU A 43 -14.87 -10.16 9.33
C GLU A 43 -15.06 -9.46 7.97
N GLN A 44 -15.88 -8.38 7.92
CA GLN A 44 -16.09 -7.60 6.70
C GLN A 44 -14.91 -6.68 6.38
N TYR A 45 -14.04 -6.37 7.36
CA TYR A 45 -12.79 -5.66 7.12
C TYR A 45 -11.75 -6.59 6.49
N ARG A 46 -11.78 -6.72 5.16
CA ARG A 46 -11.12 -7.86 4.49
C ARG A 46 -9.60 -7.76 4.45
N HIS A 47 -9.06 -6.59 4.09
CA HIS A 47 -7.64 -6.43 3.77
C HIS A 47 -7.11 -5.09 4.26
N PHE A 48 -5.86 -5.06 4.71
CA PHE A 48 -5.10 -3.84 4.99
C PHE A 48 -3.69 -3.97 4.42
N THR A 49 -3.21 -2.93 3.73
CA THR A 49 -1.84 -2.88 3.21
C THR A 49 -0.95 -2.11 4.17
N LEU A 50 0.05 -2.78 4.75
CA LEU A 50 1.09 -2.17 5.59
C LEU A 50 2.23 -1.61 4.73
N ASP A 51 1.87 -0.63 3.91
CA ASP A 51 2.77 0.30 3.19
C ASP A 51 3.89 -0.33 2.35
N GLY A 52 3.75 -1.60 1.97
CA GLY A 52 4.75 -2.26 1.13
C GLY A 52 6.11 -2.53 1.80
N GLN A 53 6.24 -2.32 3.11
CA GLN A 53 7.50 -2.41 3.86
C GLN A 53 7.38 -3.38 5.05
N THR A 54 8.38 -4.24 5.26
CA THR A 54 8.34 -5.22 6.36
C THR A 54 8.93 -4.72 7.68
N ILE A 55 9.71 -3.64 7.69
CA ILE A 55 10.36 -3.12 8.90
C ILE A 55 9.35 -2.78 10.01
N VAL A 56 8.13 -2.37 9.63
CA VAL A 56 7.04 -2.04 10.57
C VAL A 56 6.68 -3.22 11.47
N LEU A 57 6.89 -4.46 11.00
CA LEU A 57 6.67 -5.66 11.82
C LEU A 57 7.71 -5.77 12.94
N GLU A 58 8.98 -5.46 12.65
CA GLU A 58 10.04 -5.47 13.67
C GLU A 58 9.87 -4.33 14.66
N ASP A 59 9.53 -3.13 14.17
CA ASP A 59 9.30 -1.96 15.03
C ASP A 59 8.13 -2.19 15.99
N TYR A 60 7.04 -2.80 15.52
CA TYR A 60 5.92 -3.19 16.35
C TYR A 60 6.29 -4.28 17.37
N LEU A 61 6.93 -5.37 16.91
CA LEU A 61 7.26 -6.52 17.76
C LEU A 61 8.40 -6.25 18.75
N ALA A 62 9.19 -5.20 18.54
CA ALA A 62 10.12 -4.69 19.54
C ALA A 62 9.39 -4.17 20.80
N VAL A 63 8.14 -3.73 20.65
CA VAL A 63 7.30 -3.21 21.75
C VAL A 63 6.26 -4.23 22.20
N ARG A 64 5.66 -4.97 21.26
CA ARG A 64 4.58 -5.96 21.46
C ARG A 64 4.99 -7.37 21.00
N PRO A 65 6.07 -7.97 21.53
CA PRO A 65 6.55 -9.28 21.05
C PRO A 65 5.51 -10.41 21.16
N GLU A 66 4.58 -10.31 22.12
CA GLU A 66 3.48 -11.25 22.33
C GLU A 66 2.46 -11.27 21.18
N ARG A 67 2.39 -10.22 20.36
CA ARG A 67 1.42 -10.07 19.26
C ARG A 67 1.91 -10.71 17.94
N ARG A 68 3.09 -11.35 17.94
CA ARG A 68 3.63 -12.03 16.75
C ARG A 68 2.65 -13.05 16.14
N VAL A 69 2.00 -13.84 16.99
CA VAL A 69 1.05 -14.89 16.53
C VAL A 69 -0.17 -14.26 15.82
N ASP A 70 -0.63 -13.10 16.28
CA ASP A 70 -1.74 -12.39 15.63
C ASP A 70 -1.34 -11.88 14.24
N LEU A 71 -0.14 -11.29 14.10
CA LEU A 71 0.41 -10.85 12.81
C LEU A 71 0.60 -12.03 11.85
N GLU A 72 1.21 -13.12 12.30
CA GLU A 72 1.38 -14.32 11.46
C GLU A 72 0.03 -14.87 10.98
N ARG A 73 -1.00 -14.87 11.84
CA ARG A 73 -2.34 -15.31 11.45
C ARG A 73 -2.90 -14.45 10.31
N TYR A 74 -2.89 -13.12 10.46
CA TYR A 74 -3.52 -12.21 9.51
C TYR A 74 -2.70 -11.98 8.23
N ILE A 75 -1.37 -12.12 8.29
CA ILE A 75 -0.53 -12.08 7.09
C ILE A 75 -0.69 -13.38 6.30
N ARG A 76 -0.64 -14.55 6.98
CA ARG A 76 -0.78 -15.86 6.31
C ARG A 76 -2.13 -16.07 5.63
N ASN A 77 -3.21 -15.50 6.17
CA ASN A 77 -4.53 -15.55 5.55
C ASN A 77 -4.83 -14.39 4.58
N GLY A 78 -3.85 -13.51 4.34
CA GLY A 78 -3.94 -12.41 3.38
C GLY A 78 -4.82 -11.23 3.83
N ARG A 79 -5.18 -11.14 5.11
CA ARG A 79 -5.90 -9.97 5.64
C ARG A 79 -4.99 -8.78 5.93
N ILE A 80 -3.69 -9.03 6.14
CA ILE A 80 -2.64 -8.00 6.17
C ILE A 80 -1.67 -8.30 5.02
N LEU A 81 -1.42 -7.31 4.16
CA LEU A 81 -0.43 -7.37 3.10
C LEU A 81 0.81 -6.58 3.51
N VAL A 82 2.00 -7.14 3.29
CA VAL A 82 3.29 -6.56 3.71
C VAL A 82 4.40 -6.92 2.73
N GLY A 83 5.46 -6.10 2.70
CA GLY A 83 6.52 -6.20 1.69
C GLY A 83 6.05 -5.69 0.33
N PRO A 84 6.85 -5.78 -0.73
CA PRO A 84 8.03 -6.64 -0.86
C PRO A 84 9.30 -6.02 -0.29
N TRP A 85 9.29 -4.73 0.01
CA TRP A 85 10.46 -4.02 0.50
C TRP A 85 10.71 -4.30 1.97
N TYR A 86 11.96 -4.13 2.41
CA TYR A 86 12.25 -4.05 3.83
C TYR A 86 11.87 -2.66 4.37
N VAL A 87 12.31 -1.61 3.69
CA VAL A 87 11.94 -0.19 3.88
C VAL A 87 11.58 0.44 2.54
N LEU A 88 10.79 1.51 2.50
CA LEU A 88 10.60 2.28 1.26
C LEU A 88 11.83 3.16 0.99
N PRO A 89 12.59 2.95 -0.11
CA PRO A 89 13.83 3.67 -0.35
C PRO A 89 13.62 4.93 -1.20
N ASP A 90 14.51 5.91 -1.06
CA ASP A 90 14.83 6.80 -2.17
C ASP A 90 15.72 6.04 -3.16
N GLU A 91 15.24 5.89 -4.40
CA GLU A 91 15.88 5.03 -5.39
C GLU A 91 17.22 5.57 -5.92
N PHE A 92 17.42 6.89 -5.92
CA PHE A 92 18.62 7.52 -6.47
C PHE A 92 19.71 7.76 -5.42
N LEU A 93 19.33 7.86 -4.15
CA LEU A 93 20.25 8.21 -3.05
C LEU A 93 20.93 7.00 -2.40
N VAL A 94 20.51 5.78 -2.72
CA VAL A 94 21.13 4.54 -2.24
C VAL A 94 21.94 3.84 -3.33
N SER A 95 22.86 2.97 -2.92
CA SER A 95 23.60 2.18 -3.92
C SER A 95 22.68 1.17 -4.61
N PRO A 96 22.96 0.78 -5.87
CA PRO A 96 22.16 -0.23 -6.57
C PRO A 96 22.06 -1.56 -5.81
N GLU A 97 23.16 -2.01 -5.19
CA GLU A 97 23.15 -3.20 -4.34
C GLU A 97 22.21 -3.03 -3.13
N ALA A 98 22.12 -1.83 -2.54
CA ALA A 98 21.22 -1.59 -1.42
C ALA A 98 19.75 -1.78 -1.80
N LEU A 99 19.32 -1.38 -3.01
CA LEU A 99 17.96 -1.67 -3.51
C LEU A 99 17.70 -3.17 -3.64
N ILE A 100 18.66 -3.92 -4.18
CA ILE A 100 18.56 -5.39 -4.26
C ILE A 100 18.49 -6.00 -2.86
N ARG A 101 19.34 -5.55 -1.92
CA ARG A 101 19.32 -6.04 -0.54
C ARG A 101 18.02 -5.71 0.16
N ASN A 102 17.45 -4.54 -0.10
CA ASN A 102 16.17 -4.11 0.46
C ASN A 102 15.05 -5.10 0.11
N LEU A 103 14.92 -5.50 -1.16
CA LEU A 103 13.99 -6.55 -1.58
C LEU A 103 14.34 -7.93 -1.01
N MET A 104 15.63 -8.32 -1.00
CA MET A 104 16.05 -9.61 -0.43
C MET A 104 15.66 -9.73 1.05
N VAL A 105 15.89 -8.68 1.83
CA VAL A 105 15.54 -8.65 3.26
C VAL A 105 14.03 -8.62 3.44
N GLY A 106 13.31 -7.80 2.67
CA GLY A 106 11.85 -7.72 2.73
C GLY A 106 11.18 -9.05 2.41
N HIS A 107 11.58 -9.71 1.31
CA HIS A 107 11.08 -11.05 0.98
C HIS A 107 11.39 -12.09 2.06
N ARG A 108 12.59 -12.04 2.66
CA ARG A 108 12.97 -12.97 3.74
C ARG A 108 12.09 -12.75 4.96
N LEU A 109 11.95 -11.51 5.43
CA LEU A 109 11.18 -11.17 6.63
C LEU A 109 9.69 -11.46 6.42
N ALA A 110 9.10 -11.02 5.31
CA ALA A 110 7.69 -11.30 5.01
C ALA A 110 7.37 -12.80 5.03
N ARG A 111 8.26 -13.65 4.49
CA ARG A 111 8.11 -15.12 4.48
C ARG A 111 8.11 -15.77 5.86
N GLU A 112 8.65 -15.11 6.88
CA GLU A 112 8.53 -15.59 8.27
C GLU A 112 7.10 -15.47 8.78
N PHE A 113 6.32 -14.52 8.26
CA PHE A 113 4.94 -14.25 8.68
C PHE A 113 3.89 -14.86 7.73
N GLY A 114 4.15 -14.84 6.41
CA GLY A 114 3.23 -15.35 5.40
C GLY A 114 3.67 -15.03 3.96
N PRO A 115 2.74 -14.94 3.01
CA PRO A 115 3.07 -14.58 1.63
C PRO A 115 3.60 -13.14 1.54
N VAL A 116 4.52 -12.90 0.61
CA VAL A 116 5.02 -11.55 0.27
C VAL A 116 3.99 -10.88 -0.62
N MET A 117 3.71 -9.59 -0.42
CA MET A 117 2.91 -8.82 -1.38
C MET A 117 3.67 -8.68 -2.71
N GLU A 118 3.08 -9.17 -3.80
CA GLU A 118 3.72 -9.25 -5.12
C GLU A 118 3.51 -7.97 -5.95
N VAL A 119 3.59 -6.80 -5.32
CA VAL A 119 3.47 -5.48 -5.96
C VAL A 119 4.69 -4.64 -5.63
N GLY A 120 5.37 -4.10 -6.64
CA GLY A 120 6.42 -3.08 -6.46
C GLY A 120 5.79 -1.81 -5.91
N TYR A 121 5.68 -1.71 -4.59
CA TYR A 121 4.99 -0.63 -3.91
C TYR A 121 5.92 0.55 -3.73
N THR A 122 5.73 1.60 -4.52
CA THR A 122 6.65 2.75 -4.55
C THR A 122 5.87 4.06 -4.70
N PRO A 123 4.94 4.37 -3.77
CA PRO A 123 4.04 5.50 -3.92
C PRO A 123 4.78 6.84 -3.95
N ASP A 124 5.68 7.10 -2.99
CA ASP A 124 6.25 8.43 -2.73
C ASP A 124 7.75 8.69 -3.05
N PRO A 125 8.56 7.79 -3.66
CA PRO A 125 9.93 8.15 -4.00
C PRO A 125 10.06 9.36 -4.93
N PHE A 126 11.11 10.16 -4.74
CA PHE A 126 11.35 11.40 -5.49
C PHE A 126 11.97 11.13 -6.87
N GLY A 127 11.21 10.40 -7.69
CA GLY A 127 11.59 9.88 -8.98
C GLY A 127 12.01 8.42 -8.92
N HIS A 128 12.02 7.76 -10.08
CA HIS A 128 12.23 6.33 -10.18
C HIS A 128 13.38 5.98 -11.14
N ILE A 129 14.20 4.99 -10.77
CA ILE A 129 15.28 4.50 -11.62
C ILE A 129 14.70 3.75 -12.83
N GLY A 130 15.29 3.96 -14.01
CA GLY A 130 14.83 3.33 -15.24
C GLY A 130 14.96 1.79 -15.26
N GLN A 131 15.74 1.20 -14.35
CA GLN A 131 15.91 -0.25 -14.22
C GLN A 131 14.95 -0.91 -13.22
N LEU A 132 14.05 -0.15 -12.58
CA LEU A 132 13.14 -0.73 -11.58
C LEU A 132 12.30 -1.91 -12.14
N PRO A 133 11.75 -1.86 -13.38
CA PRO A 133 11.05 -3.01 -13.96
C PRO A 133 11.91 -4.28 -14.03
N GLN A 134 13.18 -4.15 -14.42
CA GLN A 134 14.11 -5.28 -14.48
C GLN A 134 14.38 -5.86 -13.10
N ILE A 135 14.59 -4.99 -12.11
CA ILE A 135 14.83 -5.39 -10.72
C ILE A 135 13.60 -6.13 -10.17
N LEU A 136 12.40 -5.56 -10.30
CA LEU A 136 11.16 -6.16 -9.80
C LEU A 136 10.91 -7.55 -10.42
N GLN A 137 11.09 -7.69 -11.74
CA GLN A 137 10.97 -9.00 -12.39
C GLN A 137 11.99 -10.02 -11.87
N GLY A 138 13.20 -9.60 -11.52
CA GLY A 138 14.20 -10.45 -10.88
C GLY A 138 13.75 -11.05 -9.54
N PHE A 139 12.80 -10.40 -8.85
CA PHE A 139 12.14 -10.89 -7.65
C PHE A 139 10.78 -11.55 -7.91
N GLY A 140 10.40 -11.73 -9.18
CA GLY A 140 9.13 -12.32 -9.59
C GLY A 140 7.94 -11.36 -9.55
N ILE A 141 8.19 -10.07 -9.26
CA ILE A 141 7.15 -9.03 -9.16
C ILE A 141 6.86 -8.50 -10.56
N LYS A 142 5.59 -8.52 -10.96
CA LYS A 142 5.15 -8.20 -12.33
C LYS A 142 4.29 -6.94 -12.42
N SER A 143 3.98 -6.33 -11.29
CA SER A 143 3.24 -5.08 -11.21
C SER A 143 3.89 -4.12 -10.22
N ALA A 144 3.68 -2.84 -10.41
CA ALA A 144 4.12 -1.78 -9.52
C ALA A 144 3.05 -0.69 -9.38
N VAL A 145 3.10 0.04 -8.28
CA VAL A 145 2.32 1.28 -8.07
C VAL A 145 3.26 2.43 -7.79
N LEU A 146 2.98 3.60 -8.37
CA LEU A 146 3.70 4.85 -8.08
C LEU A 146 2.76 6.05 -8.17
N GLU A 147 3.12 7.16 -7.54
CA GLU A 147 2.45 8.45 -7.71
C GLU A 147 3.32 9.46 -8.47
N ARG A 148 4.65 9.43 -8.30
CA ARG A 148 5.52 10.51 -8.79
C ARG A 148 6.19 10.18 -10.13
N GLY A 149 6.46 11.22 -10.92
CA GLY A 149 7.28 11.11 -12.14
C GLY A 149 6.49 10.93 -13.44
N LEU A 150 5.16 10.95 -13.38
CA LEU A 150 4.26 11.02 -14.54
C LEU A 150 3.50 12.35 -14.54
N ALA A 151 2.95 12.72 -15.69
CA ALA A 151 2.20 13.94 -15.92
C ALA A 151 0.70 13.64 -16.09
N ASP A 152 0.23 13.49 -17.33
CA ASP A 152 -1.19 13.30 -17.65
C ASP A 152 -1.54 11.91 -18.16
N GLU A 153 -0.61 10.96 -18.05
CA GLU A 153 -0.78 9.56 -18.43
C GLU A 153 -1.98 8.89 -17.76
N GLY A 154 -2.46 7.80 -18.37
CA GLY A 154 -3.54 6.97 -17.83
C GLY A 154 -3.14 6.20 -16.57
N THR A 155 -4.12 5.56 -15.92
CA THR A 155 -3.91 4.84 -14.66
C THR A 155 -3.20 3.49 -14.83
N GLU A 156 -3.21 2.90 -16.02
CA GLU A 156 -2.45 1.67 -16.31
C GLU A 156 -1.49 1.86 -17.49
N LEU A 157 -0.23 1.47 -17.27
CA LEU A 157 0.86 1.65 -18.23
C LEU A 157 1.71 0.38 -18.30
N ARG A 158 2.45 0.23 -19.41
CA ARG A 158 3.56 -0.74 -19.49
C ARG A 158 4.84 0.00 -19.18
N TRP A 159 5.43 -0.27 -18.02
CA TRP A 159 6.69 0.36 -17.63
C TRP A 159 7.85 -0.53 -18.08
N GLN A 160 8.56 -0.06 -19.12
CA GLN A 160 9.66 -0.78 -19.76
C GLN A 160 11.02 -0.24 -19.32
N ALA A 161 11.90 -1.13 -18.88
CA ALA A 161 13.31 -0.85 -18.62
C ALA A 161 14.14 -0.85 -19.91
N SER A 162 15.36 -0.32 -19.84
CA SER A 162 16.25 -0.18 -21.02
C SER A 162 16.63 -1.50 -21.71
N ASP A 163 16.52 -2.63 -21.01
CA ASP A 163 16.78 -3.97 -21.52
C ASP A 163 15.54 -4.62 -22.18
N GLY A 164 14.41 -3.92 -22.20
CA GLY A 164 13.13 -4.42 -22.71
C GLY A 164 12.28 -5.16 -21.67
N THR A 165 12.75 -5.33 -20.43
CA THR A 165 11.95 -5.92 -19.36
C THR A 165 10.81 -4.98 -18.98
N GLU A 166 9.62 -5.52 -18.72
CA GLU A 166 8.42 -4.72 -18.44
C GLU A 166 7.64 -5.20 -17.23
N VAL A 167 7.02 -4.27 -16.51
CA VAL A 167 5.99 -4.56 -15.50
C VAL A 167 4.72 -3.78 -15.81
N LEU A 168 3.57 -4.29 -15.33
CA LEU A 168 2.35 -3.50 -15.29
C LEU A 168 2.52 -2.38 -14.28
N LEU A 169 2.40 -1.15 -14.71
CA LEU A 169 2.39 -0.01 -13.80
C LEU A 169 0.96 0.46 -13.59
N VAL A 170 0.56 0.60 -12.32
CA VAL A 170 -0.66 1.27 -11.92
C VAL A 170 -0.28 2.64 -11.35
N TYR A 171 -0.56 3.69 -12.11
CA TYR A 171 -0.29 5.07 -11.72
C TYR A 171 -1.40 5.58 -10.80
N LEU A 172 -1.02 5.99 -9.59
CA LEU A 172 -1.88 6.65 -8.61
C LEU A 172 -2.10 8.11 -8.99
N ARG A 173 -2.80 8.34 -10.11
CA ARG A 173 -2.98 9.66 -10.75
C ARG A 173 -3.50 10.75 -9.82
N ASP A 174 -4.47 10.42 -8.97
CA ASP A 174 -5.09 11.34 -8.01
C ASP A 174 -4.48 11.21 -6.61
N GLY A 175 -3.30 10.59 -6.50
CA GLY A 175 -2.58 10.36 -5.25
C GLY A 175 -2.87 9.03 -4.56
N TYR A 176 -1.96 8.57 -3.72
CA TYR A 176 -2.22 7.45 -2.79
C TYR A 176 -3.21 7.82 -1.67
N ASP A 177 -3.63 9.09 -1.59
CA ASP A 177 -4.62 9.59 -0.63
C ASP A 177 -5.98 9.92 -1.25
N ASN A 178 -6.21 9.54 -2.52
CA ASN A 178 -7.39 9.92 -3.29
C ASN A 178 -8.74 9.56 -2.61
N ALA A 179 -8.76 8.57 -1.73
CA ALA A 179 -9.93 8.14 -0.96
C ALA A 179 -9.70 8.15 0.56
N ALA A 180 -8.69 8.87 1.06
CA ALA A 180 -8.39 8.95 2.49
C ALA A 180 -9.50 9.64 3.31
N ARG A 181 -10.18 10.64 2.73
CA ARG A 181 -11.10 11.53 3.45
C ARG A 181 -12.58 11.26 3.16
N LEU A 182 -12.91 10.01 2.86
CA LEU A 182 -14.30 9.61 2.62
C LEU A 182 -15.15 9.74 3.88
N SER A 183 -16.38 10.21 3.72
CA SER A 183 -17.37 10.37 4.78
C SER A 183 -18.01 9.02 5.15
N VAL A 184 -17.22 8.05 5.64
CA VAL A 184 -17.64 6.65 5.89
C VAL A 184 -18.80 6.48 6.87
N ARG A 185 -19.15 7.51 7.64
CA ARG A 185 -20.29 7.52 8.58
C ARG A 185 -21.56 8.15 8.00
N ASP A 186 -21.50 8.77 6.81
CA ASP A 186 -22.63 9.35 6.10
C ASP A 186 -22.80 8.62 4.74
N PRO A 187 -23.77 7.71 4.62
CA PRO A 187 -23.92 6.88 3.42
C PRO A 187 -24.19 7.67 2.14
N ASP A 188 -24.96 8.76 2.23
CA ASP A 188 -25.31 9.58 1.07
C ASP A 188 -24.10 10.38 0.59
N GLU A 189 -23.32 10.92 1.52
CA GLU A 189 -22.09 11.65 1.18
C GLU A 189 -20.98 10.70 0.70
N PHE A 190 -20.79 9.55 1.38
CA PHE A 190 -19.87 8.50 0.94
C PHE A 190 -20.15 8.08 -0.51
N LYS A 191 -21.42 7.81 -0.84
CA LYS A 191 -21.82 7.43 -2.20
C LYS A 191 -21.53 8.53 -3.22
N LYS A 192 -21.79 9.79 -2.90
CA LYS A 192 -21.47 10.92 -3.78
C LYS A 192 -19.97 11.02 -4.03
N GLN A 193 -19.16 10.94 -2.98
CA GLN A 193 -17.70 11.03 -3.07
C GLN A 193 -17.10 9.87 -3.88
N VAL A 194 -17.51 8.63 -3.61
CA VAL A 194 -17.06 7.46 -4.38
C VAL A 194 -17.47 7.58 -5.85
N ASN A 195 -18.69 8.03 -6.15
CA ASN A 195 -19.12 8.27 -7.53
C ASN A 195 -18.29 9.36 -8.22
N TYR A 196 -18.00 10.45 -7.52
CA TYR A 196 -17.18 11.54 -8.04
C TYR A 196 -15.76 11.06 -8.37
N LEU A 197 -15.09 10.36 -7.44
CA LEU A 197 -13.75 9.81 -7.66
C LEU A 197 -13.74 8.80 -8.81
N ARG A 198 -14.74 7.90 -8.85
CA ARG A 198 -14.92 6.96 -9.96
C ARG A 198 -15.05 7.67 -11.29
N ASP A 199 -15.91 8.68 -11.38
CA ASP A 199 -16.19 9.38 -12.64
C ASP A 199 -15.02 10.28 -13.06
N SER A 200 -14.16 10.70 -12.12
CA SER A 200 -12.90 11.40 -12.36
C SER A 200 -11.82 10.47 -12.92
N LEU A 201 -11.63 9.29 -12.33
CA LEU A 201 -10.55 8.36 -12.68
C LEU A 201 -10.88 7.45 -13.87
N ALA A 202 -12.14 7.05 -14.03
CA ALA A 202 -12.57 6.12 -15.08
C ALA A 202 -12.15 6.52 -16.51
N PRO A 203 -12.22 7.80 -16.92
CA PRO A 203 -11.75 8.23 -18.25
C PRO A 203 -10.25 8.04 -18.49
N HIS A 204 -9.46 7.82 -17.44
CA HIS A 204 -8.01 7.65 -17.50
C HIS A 204 -7.57 6.19 -17.47
N GLY A 205 -8.49 5.25 -17.23
CA GLY A 205 -8.21 3.82 -17.19
C GLY A 205 -8.33 3.14 -18.55
N LEU A 206 -7.55 2.08 -18.74
CA LEU A 206 -7.65 1.14 -19.85
C LEU A 206 -8.67 0.03 -19.58
N THR A 207 -9.16 -0.08 -18.34
CA THR A 207 -10.08 -1.13 -17.90
C THR A 207 -11.32 -0.54 -17.23
N GLU A 208 -12.31 -1.38 -16.94
CA GLU A 208 -13.47 -0.96 -16.13
C GLU A 208 -13.15 -0.89 -14.61
N CYS A 209 -11.90 -1.14 -14.20
CA CYS A 209 -11.47 -1.10 -12.81
C CYS A 209 -11.04 0.32 -12.42
N VAL A 210 -11.50 0.80 -11.26
CA VAL A 210 -11.03 2.06 -10.65
C VAL A 210 -10.41 1.74 -9.29
N LEU A 211 -9.20 2.24 -9.04
CA LEU A 211 -8.49 2.06 -7.79
C LEU A 211 -8.66 3.29 -6.88
N LEU A 212 -9.17 3.07 -5.67
CA LEU A 212 -9.30 4.06 -4.61
C LEU A 212 -8.43 3.65 -3.42
N MET A 213 -7.50 4.50 -3.06
CA MET A 213 -6.54 4.32 -1.97
C MET A 213 -7.09 5.01 -0.71
N ASN A 214 -7.62 4.21 0.21
CA ASN A 214 -8.20 4.67 1.47
C ASN A 214 -7.12 4.65 2.57
N GLY A 215 -6.29 5.68 2.54
CA GLY A 215 -5.16 5.85 3.45
C GLY A 215 -4.34 7.06 3.05
N THR A 216 -3.56 7.60 3.97
CA THR A 216 -2.58 8.68 3.71
C THR A 216 -1.50 8.60 4.77
N ASP A 217 -0.63 9.60 4.85
CA ASP A 217 0.49 9.66 5.78
C ASP A 217 0.01 9.50 7.22
N HIS A 218 0.55 8.48 7.90
CA HIS A 218 0.28 8.14 9.30
C HIS A 218 -1.22 8.04 9.64
N MET A 219 -2.04 7.66 8.68
CA MET A 219 -3.49 7.53 8.87
C MET A 219 -3.85 6.21 9.53
N GLU A 220 -4.74 6.27 10.52
CA GLU A 220 -5.31 5.11 11.21
C GLU A 220 -6.35 4.38 10.34
N PRO A 221 -6.51 3.05 10.49
CA PRO A 221 -7.54 2.28 9.79
C PRO A 221 -8.95 2.80 10.13
N GLN A 222 -9.85 2.83 9.14
CA GLN A 222 -11.23 3.28 9.34
C GLN A 222 -12.19 2.09 9.58
N PRO A 223 -12.58 1.76 10.83
CA PRO A 223 -13.38 0.58 11.13
C PRO A 223 -14.78 0.59 10.47
N GLU A 224 -15.33 1.76 10.15
CA GLU A 224 -16.66 1.87 9.54
C GLU A 224 -16.67 1.62 8.02
N LEU A 225 -15.50 1.50 7.39
CA LEU A 225 -15.37 1.37 5.94
C LEU A 225 -16.18 0.18 5.36
N PRO A 226 -16.13 -1.04 5.93
CA PRO A 226 -16.87 -2.18 5.37
C PRO A 226 -18.38 -1.94 5.34
N ARG A 227 -18.90 -1.29 6.38
CA ARG A 227 -20.31 -0.90 6.45
C ARG A 227 -20.67 0.13 5.38
N ALA A 228 -19.82 1.13 5.17
CA ALA A 228 -20.04 2.15 4.13
C ALA A 228 -20.04 1.52 2.72
N VAL A 229 -19.06 0.65 2.45
CA VAL A 229 -18.98 -0.10 1.18
C VAL A 229 -20.17 -1.04 0.99
N GLY A 230 -20.64 -1.71 2.05
CA GLY A 230 -21.80 -2.60 1.99
C GLY A 230 -23.15 -1.89 1.74
N GLN A 231 -23.19 -0.57 1.88
CA GLN A 231 -24.39 0.26 1.65
C GLN A 231 -24.37 1.00 0.30
N TYR A 232 -23.23 0.97 -0.42
CA TYR A 232 -23.02 1.62 -1.72
C TYR A 232 -23.79 0.92 -2.86
#